data_AF-A0A3B8L6F6-F1
#
_entry.id   AF-A0A3B8L6F6-F1
#
_cell.length_a   1.000
_cell.length_b   1.000
_cell.length_c   1.000
_cell.angle_alpha   90.00
_cell.angle_beta   90.00
_cell.angle_gamma   90.00
#
_symmetry.space_group_name_H-M   'P 1'
#
loop_
_entity.id
_entity.type
_entity.pdbx_description
1 polymer ?
#
loop_
_entity_poly.entity_id
_entity_poly.type
_entity_poly.pdbx_seq_one_letter_code
_entity_poly.pdbx_strand_id
1 'polypeptide(L)'
;EVLLDAICQATGVPEQFNGWPTGSRAIEIWDNRLPSYFFVIFGRPQRNSVCECERGNEPSISQALHLMNSPESFQKIRHRDGRAAGLASEKLSDEQVINELFLATLSRVATDGERKLLLAAFRESSGNRREAVEDILWTLLNTKEFLYNH
;
A
#
# COMPACT_ATOMS: atom_id res chain seq x y z
N GLU A 1 -12.30 -0.57 -3.73
CA GLU A 1 -11.44 -1.50 -4.47
C GLU A 1 -10.45 -2.05 -3.48
N VAL A 2 -10.23 -3.36 -3.51
CA VAL A 2 -9.55 -4.10 -2.44
C VAL A 2 -8.08 -3.71 -2.30
N LEU A 3 -7.36 -3.49 -3.41
CA LEU A 3 -5.94 -3.16 -3.38
C LEU A 3 -5.64 -1.80 -2.71
N LEU A 4 -6.41 -0.75 -2.98
CA LEU A 4 -6.24 0.55 -2.28
C LEU A 4 -6.59 0.46 -0.81
N ASP A 5 -7.63 -0.30 -0.46
CA ASP A 5 -7.97 -0.52 0.95
C ASP A 5 -6.82 -1.25 1.67
N ALA A 6 -6.20 -2.25 1.01
CA ALA A 6 -5.01 -2.93 1.53
C ALA A 6 -3.81 -1.99 1.67
N ILE A 7 -3.54 -1.11 0.70
CA ILE A 7 -2.46 -0.11 0.79
C ILE A 7 -2.72 0.89 1.93
N CYS A 8 -3.96 1.37 2.08
CA CYS A 8 -4.33 2.26 3.18
C CYS A 8 -4.16 1.57 4.54
N GLN A 9 -4.55 0.29 4.63
CA GLN A 9 -4.36 -0.50 5.85
C GLN A 9 -2.87 -0.75 6.15
N ALA A 10 -2.06 -1.05 5.14
CA ALA A 10 -0.62 -1.32 5.27
C ALA A 10 0.18 -0.06 5.63
N THR A 11 -0.18 1.09 5.07
CA THR A 11 0.48 2.37 5.35
C THR A 11 -0.09 3.06 6.60
N GLY A 12 -1.30 2.69 7.04
CA GLY A 12 -2.02 3.38 8.11
C GLY A 12 -2.56 4.75 7.70
N VAL A 13 -2.51 5.09 6.41
CA VAL A 13 -2.93 6.39 5.88
C VAL A 13 -4.20 6.20 5.05
N PRO A 14 -5.36 6.67 5.53
CA PRO A 14 -6.61 6.50 4.79
C PRO A 14 -6.58 7.28 3.48
N GLU A 15 -7.29 6.78 2.47
CA GLU A 15 -7.61 7.57 1.29
C GLU A 15 -8.71 8.59 1.63
N GLN A 16 -8.60 9.78 1.04
CA GLN A 16 -9.64 10.80 1.18
C GLN A 16 -10.49 10.86 -0.07
N PHE A 17 -11.78 10.58 0.08
CA PHE A 17 -12.74 10.64 -1.00
C PHE A 17 -13.62 11.87 -0.83
N ASN A 18 -13.76 12.65 -1.90
CA ASN A 18 -14.55 13.88 -1.86
C ASN A 18 -16.00 13.58 -1.43
N GLY A 19 -16.52 14.32 -0.44
CA GLY A 19 -17.87 14.12 0.08
C GLY A 19 -18.05 12.90 1.01
N TRP A 20 -16.97 12.20 1.36
CA TRP A 20 -16.97 11.08 2.31
C TRP A 20 -16.15 11.40 3.56
N PRO A 21 -16.52 10.85 4.72
CA PRO A 21 -15.71 11.00 5.93
C PRO A 21 -14.33 10.34 5.76
N THR A 22 -13.32 10.91 6.40
CA THR A 22 -11.96 10.33 6.42
C THR A 22 -12.01 8.91 7.00
N GLY A 23 -11.34 7.97 6.32
CA GLY A 23 -11.32 6.55 6.72
C GLY A 23 -12.41 5.70 6.06
N SER A 24 -13.27 6.28 5.22
CA SER A 24 -14.14 5.48 4.33
C SER A 24 -13.31 4.55 3.45
N ARG A 25 -13.76 3.29 3.33
CA ARG A 25 -13.09 2.32 2.47
C ARG A 25 -13.51 2.48 1.02
N ALA A 26 -12.59 2.24 0.11
CA ALA A 26 -12.83 2.24 -1.32
C ALA A 26 -13.91 1.23 -1.74
N ILE A 27 -14.11 0.14 -0.98
CA ILE A 27 -15.23 -0.80 -1.18
C ILE A 27 -16.60 -0.25 -0.74
N GLU A 28 -16.65 0.70 0.20
CA GLU A 28 -17.90 1.26 0.76
C GLU A 28 -18.49 2.35 -0.14
N ILE A 29 -17.69 2.90 -1.05
CA ILE A 29 -18.08 3.98 -1.95
C ILE A 29 -18.93 3.43 -3.10
N TRP A 30 -20.17 3.90 -3.18
CA TRP A 30 -21.13 3.53 -4.23
C TRP A 30 -21.17 4.53 -5.41
N ASP A 31 -20.61 5.73 -5.24
CA ASP A 31 -20.59 6.79 -6.27
C ASP A 31 -19.36 6.66 -7.18
N ASN A 32 -19.58 6.62 -8.49
CA ASN A 32 -18.54 6.50 -9.53
C ASN A 32 -18.04 7.88 -10.02
N ARG A 33 -18.58 9.00 -9.52
CA ARG A 33 -18.19 10.35 -9.96
C ARG A 33 -16.95 10.91 -9.28
N LEU A 34 -16.29 10.12 -8.43
CA LEU A 34 -15.12 10.57 -7.69
C LEU A 34 -13.86 10.44 -8.56
N PRO A 35 -13.16 11.55 -8.85
CA PRO A 35 -11.90 11.52 -9.59
C PRO A 35 -10.80 11.00 -8.67
N SER A 36 -10.80 9.71 -8.37
CA SER A 36 -9.59 9.03 -7.89
C SER A 36 -8.92 8.43 -9.11
N TYR A 37 -7.68 8.88 -9.38
CA TYR A 37 -6.83 8.35 -10.45
C TYR A 37 -6.77 6.81 -10.43
N PHE A 38 -6.83 6.25 -9.23
CA PHE A 38 -6.88 4.82 -8.98
C PHE A 38 -8.13 4.13 -9.55
N PHE A 39 -9.33 4.65 -9.32
CA PHE A 39 -10.56 4.05 -9.86
C PHE A 39 -10.69 4.13 -11.38
N VAL A 40 -10.01 5.10 -12.01
CA VAL A 40 -9.91 5.20 -13.47
C VAL A 40 -9.05 4.06 -14.04
N ILE A 41 -8.03 3.64 -13.30
CA ILE A 41 -7.07 2.62 -13.71
C ILE A 41 -7.58 1.19 -13.43
N PHE A 42 -8.23 0.95 -12.29
CA PHE A 42 -8.65 -0.40 -11.86
C PHE A 42 -10.14 -0.71 -12.09
N GLY A 43 -10.74 -0.09 -13.11
CA GLY A 43 -11.89 -0.68 -13.77
C GLY A 43 -13.21 -0.57 -13.02
N ARG A 44 -13.51 0.57 -12.38
CA ARG A 44 -14.92 0.92 -12.20
C ARG A 44 -15.42 1.55 -13.50
N PRO A 45 -16.22 0.85 -14.34
CA PRO A 45 -16.72 1.42 -15.58
C PRO A 45 -17.52 2.69 -15.24
N GLN A 46 -17.24 3.77 -15.99
CA GLN A 46 -18.21 4.84 -16.12
C GLN A 46 -19.46 4.16 -16.68
N ARG A 47 -20.59 4.17 -15.94
CA ARG A 47 -21.85 3.50 -16.33
C ARG A 47 -22.49 4.20 -17.54
N ASN A 48 -21.74 4.38 -18.63
CA ASN A 48 -22.14 5.04 -19.87
C ASN A 48 -22.86 4.05 -20.81
N SER A 49 -22.65 2.74 -20.65
CA SER A 49 -23.40 1.71 -21.38
C SER A 49 -23.63 0.43 -20.56
N VAL A 50 -24.65 -0.36 -20.93
CA VAL A 50 -25.07 -1.62 -20.27
C VAL A 50 -24.23 -2.81 -20.73
N CYS A 51 -23.18 -2.59 -21.54
CA CYS A 51 -22.38 -3.66 -22.11
C CYS A 51 -21.34 -4.17 -21.09
N GLU A 52 -21.45 -5.43 -20.70
CA GLU A 52 -20.49 -6.15 -19.86
C GLU A 52 -19.09 -6.28 -20.50
N CYS A 53 -18.97 -5.96 -21.79
CA CYS A 53 -17.76 -6.05 -22.59
C CYS A 53 -16.67 -5.02 -22.23
N GLU A 54 -17.03 -3.93 -21.53
CA GLU A 54 -16.05 -2.93 -21.04
C GLU A 54 -15.40 -3.33 -19.71
N ARG A 55 -15.87 -4.41 -19.06
CA ARG A 55 -15.17 -5.02 -17.93
C ARG A 55 -14.05 -5.93 -18.44
N GLY A 56 -12.88 -5.34 -18.67
CA GLY A 56 -11.64 -6.09 -18.65
C GLY A 56 -11.46 -6.67 -17.25
N ASN A 57 -11.72 -7.97 -17.10
CA ASN A 57 -11.76 -8.67 -15.80
C ASN A 57 -10.36 -9.00 -15.25
N GLU A 58 -9.32 -8.39 -15.80
CA GLU A 58 -7.93 -8.61 -15.39
C GLU A 58 -7.35 -7.27 -14.95
N PRO A 59 -7.06 -7.07 -13.65
CA PRO A 59 -6.19 -5.97 -13.24
C PRO A 59 -4.87 -6.16 -13.98
N SER A 60 -4.52 -5.24 -14.88
CA SER A 60 -3.30 -5.43 -15.65
C SER A 60 -2.09 -5.25 -14.73
N ILE A 61 -1.10 -6.11 -14.87
CA ILE A 61 0.16 -6.02 -14.11
C ILE A 61 0.77 -4.62 -14.25
N SER A 62 0.61 -3.99 -15.42
CA SER A 62 1.06 -2.62 -15.68
C SER A 62 0.29 -1.56 -14.90
N GLN A 63 -0.99 -1.76 -14.62
CA GLN A 63 -1.82 -0.86 -13.81
C GLN A 63 -1.48 -0.95 -12.32
N ALA A 64 -1.27 -2.18 -11.82
CA ALA A 64 -0.71 -2.43 -10.48
C ALA A 64 0.65 -1.74 -10.31
N LEU A 65 1.60 -2.01 -11.23
CA LEU A 65 2.92 -1.38 -11.22
C LEU A 65 2.86 0.15 -11.30
N HIS A 66 1.93 0.72 -12.08
CA HIS A 66 1.82 2.17 -12.20
C HIS A 66 1.38 2.81 -10.89
N LEU A 67 0.40 2.23 -10.20
CA LEU A 67 -0.01 2.70 -8.87
C LEU A 67 1.13 2.62 -7.85
N MET A 68 1.91 1.55 -7.87
CA MET A 68 2.94 1.32 -6.84
C MET A 68 4.15 2.24 -7.01
N ASN A 69 4.40 2.65 -8.26
CA ASN A 69 5.36 3.69 -8.59
C ASN A 69 4.71 5.09 -8.62
N SER A 70 3.43 5.19 -8.29
CA SER A 70 2.73 6.46 -8.33
C SER A 70 3.18 7.34 -7.15
N PRO A 71 3.26 8.66 -7.34
CA PRO A 71 3.57 9.60 -6.27
C PRO A 71 2.65 9.44 -5.06
N GLU A 72 1.39 9.05 -5.27
CA GLU A 72 0.37 8.89 -4.24
C GLU A 72 0.71 7.74 -3.28
N SER A 73 1.15 6.58 -3.79
CA SER A 73 1.60 5.46 -2.95
C SER A 73 2.82 5.83 -2.13
N PHE A 74 3.79 6.51 -2.75
CA PHE A 74 4.96 7.04 -2.05
C PHE A 74 4.61 8.06 -0.98
N GLN A 75 3.62 8.94 -1.23
CA GLN A 75 3.15 9.92 -0.24
C GLN A 75 2.54 9.24 0.99
N LYS A 76 1.79 8.14 0.81
CA LYS A 76 1.23 7.37 1.94
C LYS A 76 2.33 6.67 2.74
N ILE A 77 3.31 6.06 2.08
CA ILE A 77 4.46 5.42 2.75
C ILE A 77 5.24 6.45 3.59
N ARG A 78 5.49 7.63 3.01
CA ARG A 78 6.25 8.73 3.64
C ARG A 78 5.41 9.65 4.53
N HIS A 79 4.14 9.34 4.75
CA HIS A 79 3.26 10.21 5.52
C HIS A 79 3.79 10.34 6.96
N ARG A 80 3.81 11.56 7.49
CA ARG A 80 4.36 11.85 8.83
C ARG A 80 3.63 11.09 9.95
N ASP A 81 2.33 10.84 9.76
CA ASP A 81 1.46 10.12 10.68
C ASP A 81 1.23 8.67 10.20
N GLY A 82 1.99 8.21 9.21
CA GLY A 82 1.90 6.86 8.65
C GLY A 82 2.65 5.82 9.49
N ARG A 83 2.39 4.54 9.21
CA ARG A 83 2.98 3.41 9.93
C ARG A 83 4.50 3.44 9.92
N ALA A 84 5.12 3.77 8.79
CA ALA A 84 6.58 3.83 8.70
C ALA A 84 7.19 4.88 9.64
N ALA A 85 6.58 6.07 9.71
CA ALA A 85 7.01 7.12 10.63
C ALA A 85 6.79 6.72 12.10
N GLY A 86 5.66 6.08 12.42
CA GLY A 86 5.38 5.54 13.74
C GLY A 86 6.42 4.52 14.20
N LEU A 87 6.60 3.44 13.41
CA LEU A 87 7.55 2.37 13.72
C LEU A 87 9.01 2.84 13.78
N ALA A 88 9.37 3.85 12.99
CA ALA A 88 10.70 4.45 13.04
C ALA A 88 10.93 5.28 14.32
N SER A 89 9.88 5.84 14.91
CA SER A 89 9.96 6.66 16.13
C SER A 89 9.88 5.84 17.43
N GLU A 90 9.34 4.62 17.35
CA GLU A 90 9.19 3.73 18.50
C GLU A 90 10.53 3.11 18.92
N LYS A 91 10.64 2.76 20.22
CA LYS A 91 11.82 2.08 20.79
C LYS A 91 11.79 0.57 20.53
N LEU A 92 11.41 0.16 19.32
CA LEU A 92 11.43 -1.23 18.88
C LEU A 92 12.80 -1.60 18.34
N SER A 93 13.19 -2.87 18.43
CA SER A 93 14.34 -3.36 17.69
C SER A 93 14.05 -3.41 16.19
N ASP A 94 15.07 -3.40 15.35
CA ASP A 94 14.92 -3.48 13.89
C ASP A 94 14.17 -4.76 13.49
N GLU A 95 14.40 -5.86 14.21
CA GLU A 95 13.68 -7.12 14.00
C GLU A 95 12.19 -7.01 14.32
N GLN A 96 11.83 -6.30 15.40
CA GLN A 96 10.44 -6.07 15.76
C GLN A 96 9.76 -5.20 14.70
N VAL A 97 10.43 -4.15 14.23
CA VAL A 97 9.90 -3.30 13.16
C VAL A 97 9.67 -4.12 11.88
N ILE A 98 10.61 -4.98 11.48
CA ILE A 98 10.43 -5.87 10.34
C ILE A 98 9.20 -6.76 10.55
N ASN A 99 9.05 -7.39 11.72
CA ASN A 99 7.89 -8.24 11.98
C ASN A 99 6.56 -7.47 11.88
N GLU A 100 6.48 -6.26 12.43
CA GLU A 100 5.29 -5.40 12.34
C GLU A 100 4.96 -5.04 10.88
N LEU A 101 5.99 -4.74 10.06
CA LEU A 101 5.81 -4.46 8.64
C LEU A 101 5.28 -5.69 7.88
N PHE A 102 5.79 -6.88 8.17
CA PHE A 102 5.29 -8.13 7.57
C PHE A 102 3.85 -8.44 7.97
N LEU A 103 3.49 -8.25 9.23
CA LEU A 103 2.11 -8.45 9.70
C LEU A 103 1.16 -7.44 9.07
N ALA A 104 1.60 -6.19 8.94
CA ALA A 104 0.83 -5.11 8.32
C ALA A 104 0.58 -5.29 6.82
N THR A 105 1.44 -6.03 6.12
CA THR A 105 1.41 -6.16 4.65
C THR A 105 0.98 -7.56 4.21
N LEU A 106 1.69 -8.58 4.67
CA LEU A 106 1.55 -9.97 4.23
C LEU A 106 0.80 -10.84 5.24
N SER A 107 0.38 -10.29 6.38
CA SER A 107 -0.34 -10.99 7.45
C SER A 107 0.38 -12.26 7.96
N ARG A 108 1.71 -12.28 7.90
CA ARG A 108 2.58 -13.35 8.40
C ARG A 108 3.82 -12.77 9.05
N VAL A 109 4.65 -13.62 9.66
CA VAL A 109 5.98 -13.23 10.16
C VAL A 109 7.04 -13.41 9.07
N ALA A 110 8.11 -12.60 9.14
CA ALA A 110 9.26 -12.75 8.27
C ALA A 110 9.99 -14.06 8.55
N THR A 111 10.37 -14.78 7.49
CA THR A 111 11.29 -15.92 7.59
C THR A 111 12.69 -15.45 8.01
N ASP A 112 13.52 -16.35 8.52
CA ASP A 112 14.89 -16.01 8.93
C ASP A 112 15.74 -15.45 7.78
N GLY A 113 15.50 -15.91 6.55
CA GLY A 113 16.18 -15.40 5.35
C GLY A 113 15.76 -13.98 5.00
N GLU A 114 14.45 -13.71 4.95
CA GLU A 114 13.91 -12.38 4.70
C GLU A 114 14.35 -11.38 5.77
N ARG A 115 14.29 -11.78 7.05
CA ARG A 115 14.71 -10.94 8.18
C ARG A 115 16.18 -10.54 8.06
N LYS A 116 17.07 -11.50 7.80
CA LYS A 116 18.51 -11.22 7.64
C LYS A 116 18.78 -10.25 6.49
N LEU A 117 18.07 -10.41 5.37
CA LEU A 117 18.20 -9.52 4.22
C LEU A 117 17.74 -8.11 4.56
N LEU A 118 16.57 -7.95 5.19
CA LEU A 118 16.01 -6.64 5.49
C LEU A 118 16.72 -5.93 6.65
N LEU A 119 17.36 -6.67 7.55
CA LEU A 119 18.28 -6.09 8.53
C LEU A 119 19.49 -5.41 7.89
N ALA A 120 19.89 -5.81 6.67
CA ALA A 120 20.96 -5.12 5.94
C ALA A 120 20.52 -3.71 5.51
N ALA A 121 19.26 -3.50 5.14
CA ALA A 121 18.73 -2.19 4.75
C ALA A 121 18.91 -1.15 5.87
N PHE A 122 18.65 -1.51 7.13
CA PHE A 122 18.89 -0.62 8.28
C PHE A 122 20.35 -0.19 8.44
N ARG A 123 21.30 -1.03 8.02
CA ARG A 123 22.74 -0.72 8.06
C ARG A 123 23.16 0.19 6.92
N GLU A 124 22.52 0.06 5.77
CA GLU A 124 22.82 0.82 4.54
C GLU A 124 22.23 2.25 4.58
N SER A 125 21.13 2.48 5.29
CA SER A 125 20.46 3.79 5.37
C SER A 125 21.23 4.88 6.15
N SER A 126 22.54 4.74 6.34
CA SER A 126 23.45 5.81 6.84
C SER A 126 22.96 6.54 8.11
N GLY A 127 22.26 5.83 9.00
CA GLY A 127 21.71 6.37 10.25
C GLY A 127 20.29 6.92 10.15
N ASN A 128 19.68 6.96 8.97
CA ASN A 128 18.27 7.31 8.79
C ASN A 128 17.38 6.07 8.95
N ARG A 129 17.01 5.77 10.20
CA ARG A 129 16.11 4.64 10.53
C ARG A 129 14.80 4.72 9.78
N ARG A 130 14.23 5.92 9.61
CA ARG A 130 12.93 6.10 8.97
C ARG A 130 12.96 5.71 7.50
N GLU A 131 14.01 6.09 6.80
CA GLU A 131 14.20 5.73 5.40
C GLU A 131 14.28 4.21 5.20
N ALA A 132 15.02 3.50 6.06
CA ALA A 132 15.03 2.04 6.04
C ALA A 132 13.63 1.42 6.19
N VAL A 133 12.81 1.96 7.10
CA VAL A 133 11.44 1.47 7.32
C VAL A 133 10.54 1.76 6.12
N GLU A 134 10.66 2.96 5.54
CA GLU A 134 9.92 3.35 4.33
C GLU A 134 10.29 2.46 3.13
N ASP A 135 11.57 2.17 2.93
CA ASP A 135 12.06 1.32 1.85
C ASP A 135 11.62 -0.14 2.00
N ILE A 136 11.64 -0.68 3.22
CA ILE A 136 11.13 -2.03 3.50
C ILE A 136 9.63 -2.09 3.26
N LEU A 137 8.86 -1.11 3.74
CA LEU A 137 7.42 -1.05 3.50
C LEU A 137 7.11 -0.98 1.99
N TRP A 138 7.84 -0.13 1.25
CA TRP A 138 7.73 -0.06 -0.20
C TRP A 138 8.05 -1.41 -0.85
N THR A 139 9.12 -2.09 -0.43
CA THR A 139 9.52 -3.40 -0.95
C THR A 139 8.41 -4.44 -0.74
N LEU A 140 7.81 -4.49 0.45
CA LEU A 140 6.74 -5.44 0.79
C LEU A 140 5.47 -5.20 -0.03
N LEU A 141 5.06 -3.93 -0.17
CA LEU A 141 3.96 -3.53 -1.06
C LEU A 141 4.24 -3.90 -2.52
N ASN A 142 5.52 -4.03 -2.91
CA ASN A 142 5.98 -4.43 -4.23
C ASN A 142 6.18 -5.93 -4.46
N THR A 143 5.89 -6.76 -3.46
CA THR A 143 5.93 -8.21 -3.64
C THR A 143 4.73 -8.72 -4.42
N LYS A 144 4.92 -9.79 -5.19
CA LYS A 144 3.80 -10.53 -5.79
C LYS A 144 2.82 -11.03 -4.73
N GLU A 145 3.32 -11.41 -3.56
CA GLU A 145 2.50 -11.89 -2.46
C GLU A 145 1.46 -10.84 -2.04
N PHE A 146 1.87 -9.57 -1.88
CA PHE A 146 0.94 -8.47 -1.58
C PHE A 146 -0.04 -8.19 -2.73
N LEU A 147 0.45 -8.25 -3.97
CA LEU A 147 -0.33 -7.88 -5.16
C LEU A 147 -1.36 -8.89 -5.62
N TYR A 148 -1.26 -10.16 -5.24
CA TYR A 148 -2.17 -11.20 -5.73
C TYR A 148 -2.95 -11.90 -4.62
N ASN A 149 -2.67 -11.59 -3.36
CA ASN A 149 -3.25 -12.28 -2.22
C ASN A 149 -4.11 -11.32 -1.38
N HIS A 150 -5.14 -10.75 -2.00
CA HIS A 150 -6.08 -9.78 -1.40
C HIS A 150 -7.54 -10.04 -1.80
#